data_AF-A0A1Y1XMY1-F1
#
_entry.id   AF-A0A1Y1XMY1-F1
#
_cell.length_a   1.000
_cell.length_b   1.000
_cell.length_c   1.000
_cell.angle_alpha   90.00
_cell.angle_beta   90.00
_cell.angle_gamma   90.00
#
_symmetry.space_group_name_H-M   'P 1'
#
loop_
_entity.id
_entity.type
_entity.pdbx_description
1 polymer ?
#
loop_
_entity_poly.entity_id
_entity_poly.type
_entity_poly.pdbx_seq_one_letter_code
_entity_poly.pdbx_strand_id
1 'polypeptide(L)'
;MNKEDILNINIYQYKNKEDCPEYSNGYNEINKHCTFRFYCKNDICSTSNSTGYAQFPNSKGEIENIQVNVCQDENHCSKSNASCFSDKDCLSNKCINNKCIRNENSPIIECSDYYHHYNYLLYYKIKMHCKKGLYEKCEKHSDCASNVCASINSEKNCILFPRNMSKLKKQRLITIVISDIILVIFLITIIVVLRRSNKLKNPSRI
;
A
#
# COMPACT_ATOMS: atom_id res chain seq x y z
N MET A 1 -2.44 16.48 9.73
CA MET A 1 -3.55 16.40 8.76
C MET A 1 -4.63 15.50 9.32
N ASN A 2 -5.90 15.70 8.97
CA ASN A 2 -6.92 14.74 9.37
C ASN A 2 -6.83 13.47 8.52
N LYS A 3 -7.23 12.35 9.11
CA LYS A 3 -7.23 11.03 8.46
C LYS A 3 -8.08 11.01 7.20
N GLU A 4 -9.21 11.72 7.19
CA GLU A 4 -10.09 11.82 6.02
C GLU A 4 -9.43 12.58 4.86
N ASP A 5 -8.74 13.69 5.15
CA ASP A 5 -7.97 14.43 4.14
C ASP A 5 -6.91 13.55 3.49
N ILE A 6 -6.24 12.74 4.30
CA ILE A 6 -5.24 11.78 3.83
C ILE A 6 -5.86 10.74 2.90
N LEU A 7 -7.02 10.17 3.27
CA LEU A 7 -7.72 9.20 2.42
C LEU A 7 -8.13 9.78 1.06
N ASN A 8 -8.31 11.10 0.99
CA ASN A 8 -8.69 11.84 -0.22
C ASN A 8 -7.50 12.40 -1.03
N ILE A 9 -6.25 12.15 -0.62
CA ILE A 9 -5.06 12.57 -1.39
C ILE A 9 -5.12 11.96 -2.80
N ASN A 10 -5.16 12.82 -3.82
CA ASN A 10 -5.10 12.41 -5.21
C ASN A 10 -3.65 12.12 -5.62
N ILE A 11 -3.18 10.90 -5.36
CA ILE A 11 -1.80 10.47 -5.65
C ILE A 11 -1.40 10.68 -7.13
N TYR A 12 -2.38 10.64 -8.05
CA TYR A 12 -2.12 10.80 -9.49
C TYR A 12 -1.68 12.19 -9.92
N GLN A 13 -1.83 13.20 -9.06
CA GLN A 13 -1.32 14.55 -9.34
C GLN A 13 0.20 14.64 -9.14
N TYR A 14 0.79 13.68 -8.41
CA TYR A 14 2.20 13.71 -8.01
C TYR A 14 3.04 12.70 -8.79
N LYS A 15 3.08 12.88 -10.12
CA LYS A 15 3.81 11.97 -11.04
C LYS A 15 5.25 12.40 -11.30
N ASN A 16 5.57 13.67 -11.11
CA ASN A 16 6.93 14.17 -11.26
C ASN A 16 7.58 14.32 -9.89
N LYS A 17 8.91 14.31 -9.88
CA LYS A 17 9.69 14.41 -8.64
C LYS A 17 9.56 15.80 -8.02
N GLU A 18 9.45 16.82 -8.87
CA GLU A 18 9.35 18.22 -8.52
C GLU A 18 7.98 18.58 -7.92
N ASP A 19 6.97 17.76 -8.21
CA ASP A 19 5.60 17.95 -7.71
C ASP A 19 5.37 17.30 -6.34
N CYS A 20 6.36 16.60 -5.78
CA CYS A 20 6.20 15.93 -4.49
C CYS A 20 6.00 16.95 -3.37
N PRO A 21 4.87 16.91 -2.64
CA PRO A 21 4.65 17.81 -1.53
C PRO A 21 5.60 17.47 -0.38
N GLU A 22 5.86 18.43 0.49
CA GLU A 22 6.78 18.29 1.63
C GLU A 22 6.39 17.15 2.57
N TYR A 23 5.09 16.88 2.73
CA TYR A 23 4.57 15.77 3.53
C TYR A 23 4.63 14.40 2.83
N SER A 24 5.24 14.29 1.64
CA SER A 24 5.51 13.00 1.00
C SER A 24 6.75 12.33 1.59
N ASN A 25 6.91 11.03 1.35
CA ASN A 25 8.12 10.28 1.69
C ASN A 25 9.15 10.28 0.55
N GLY A 26 8.99 11.21 -0.39
CA GLY A 26 9.83 11.35 -1.57
C GLY A 26 9.29 10.64 -2.80
N TYR A 27 10.09 10.68 -3.86
CA TYR A 27 9.73 10.15 -5.16
C TYR A 27 10.21 8.71 -5.33
N ASN A 28 9.30 7.81 -5.70
CA ASN A 28 9.63 6.43 -6.00
C ASN A 28 10.01 6.28 -7.48
N GLU A 29 11.31 6.17 -7.74
CA GLU A 29 11.86 6.07 -9.11
C GLU A 29 11.39 4.85 -9.89
N ILE A 30 11.08 3.75 -9.20
CA ILE A 30 10.63 2.51 -9.84
C ILE A 30 9.19 2.66 -10.31
N ASN A 31 8.37 3.27 -9.47
CA ASN A 31 6.93 3.33 -9.68
C ASN A 31 6.47 4.64 -10.32
N LYS A 32 7.34 5.65 -10.37
CA LYS A 32 7.16 6.98 -11.01
C LYS A 32 6.00 7.79 -10.42
N HIS A 33 6.03 7.97 -9.10
CA HIS A 33 5.11 8.82 -8.34
C HIS A 33 5.70 9.11 -6.94
N CYS A 34 5.18 10.13 -6.27
CA CYS A 34 5.50 10.40 -4.87
C CYS A 34 4.78 9.41 -3.95
N THR A 35 5.48 8.94 -2.92
CA THR A 35 4.92 8.01 -1.92
C THR A 35 4.50 8.74 -0.66
N PHE A 36 3.57 8.16 0.08
CA PHE A 36 2.91 8.78 1.21
C PHE A 36 2.79 7.78 2.35
N ARG A 37 3.18 8.20 3.54
CA ARG A 37 3.19 7.40 4.76
C ARG A 37 3.00 8.30 5.96
N PHE A 38 1.84 8.15 6.58
CA PHE A 38 1.44 8.89 7.76
C PHE A 38 1.17 7.92 8.91
N TYR A 39 1.37 8.40 10.12
CA TYR A 39 1.06 7.72 11.35
C TYR A 39 -0.06 8.47 12.05
N CYS A 40 -1.07 7.77 12.54
CA CYS A 40 -2.27 8.39 13.10
C CYS A 40 -2.37 8.14 14.60
N LYS A 41 -2.69 9.21 15.32
CA LYS A 41 -3.13 9.20 16.72
C LYS A 41 -4.56 9.75 16.71
N ASN A 42 -5.53 8.87 16.89
CA ASN A 42 -6.95 9.15 16.61
C ASN A 42 -7.15 9.58 15.14
N ASP A 43 -7.83 10.70 14.90
CA ASP A 43 -8.07 11.24 13.56
C ASP A 43 -6.96 12.17 13.06
N ILE A 44 -5.97 12.48 13.90
CA ILE A 44 -4.85 13.32 13.53
C ILE A 44 -3.70 12.43 13.07
N CYS A 45 -3.19 12.69 11.88
CA CYS A 45 -2.07 11.96 11.32
C CYS A 45 -0.94 12.90 10.90
N SER A 46 0.29 12.37 10.98
CA SER A 46 1.52 13.09 10.76
C SER A 46 2.57 12.20 10.11
N THR A 47 3.48 12.77 9.33
CA THR A 47 4.63 12.04 8.81
C THR A 47 5.74 11.98 9.85
N SER A 48 6.61 10.97 9.74
CA SER A 48 7.77 10.86 10.62
C SER A 48 9.01 11.46 9.97
N ASN A 49 9.86 12.08 10.78
CA ASN A 49 11.20 12.49 10.34
C ASN A 49 12.14 11.26 10.16
N SER A 50 13.38 11.51 9.75
CA SER A 50 14.40 10.46 9.53
C SER A 50 14.73 9.64 10.79
N THR A 51 14.54 10.23 11.97
CA THR A 51 14.72 9.57 13.27
C THR A 51 13.50 8.80 13.77
N GLY A 52 12.36 8.86 13.06
CA GLY A 52 11.14 8.14 13.43
C GLY A 52 10.22 8.87 14.39
N TYR A 53 10.38 10.18 14.58
CA TYR A 53 9.43 10.97 15.36
C TYR A 53 8.40 11.63 14.45
N ALA A 54 7.14 11.56 14.85
CA ALA A 54 6.03 12.28 14.23
C ALA A 54 5.42 13.24 15.25
N GLN A 55 4.93 14.39 14.77
CA GLN A 55 4.42 15.45 15.61
C GLN A 55 2.90 15.35 15.78
N PHE A 56 2.43 15.38 17.03
CA PHE A 56 1.01 15.38 17.37
C PHE A 56 0.70 16.41 18.45
N PRO A 57 -0.47 17.06 18.43
CA PRO A 57 -0.91 17.90 19.53
C PRO A 57 -1.27 17.05 20.75
N ASN A 58 -0.94 17.54 21.95
CA ASN A 58 -1.32 16.95 23.22
C ASN A 58 -2.67 17.52 23.71
N SER A 59 -3.11 17.11 24.91
CA SER A 59 -4.38 17.57 25.48
C SER A 59 -4.45 19.08 25.76
N LYS A 60 -3.30 19.76 25.81
CA LYS A 60 -3.19 21.22 25.96
C LYS A 60 -3.05 21.95 24.63
N GLY A 61 -3.00 21.21 23.51
CA GLY A 61 -2.76 21.76 22.17
C GLY A 61 -1.29 22.00 21.83
N GLU A 62 -0.35 21.64 22.72
CA GLU A 62 1.08 21.76 22.47
C GLU A 62 1.56 20.59 21.59
N ILE A 63 2.55 20.84 20.72
CA ILE A 63 3.07 19.81 19.82
C ILE A 63 4.10 18.94 20.53
N GLU A 64 3.87 17.62 20.54
CA GLU A 64 4.76 16.61 21.07
C GLU A 64 5.38 15.76 19.94
N ASN A 65 6.65 15.40 20.10
CA ASN A 65 7.32 14.44 19.23
C ASN A 65 7.08 13.03 19.76
N ILE A 66 6.41 12.19 18.97
CA ILE A 66 6.06 10.81 19.32
C ILE A 66 6.85 9.86 18.43
N GLN A 67 7.51 8.88 19.04
CA GLN A 67 8.21 7.81 18.36
C GLN A 67 7.20 6.87 17.69
N VAL A 68 7.33 6.71 16.37
CA VAL A 68 6.46 5.85 15.56
C VAL A 68 7.12 4.55 15.12
N ASN A 69 8.45 4.44 15.26
CA ASN A 69 9.12 3.17 15.05
C ASN A 69 8.84 2.26 16.25
N VAL A 70 8.39 1.04 15.96
CA VAL A 70 8.17 0.01 16.97
C VAL A 70 8.97 -1.24 16.67
N CYS A 71 9.27 -1.97 17.73
CA CYS A 71 9.78 -3.33 17.67
C CYS A 71 8.63 -4.32 17.84
N GLN A 72 8.76 -5.49 17.23
CA GLN A 72 7.82 -6.59 17.46
C GLN A 72 7.89 -7.06 18.91
N ASP A 73 9.11 -7.19 19.42
CA ASP A 73 9.47 -7.48 20.80
C ASP A 73 10.83 -6.84 21.13
N GLU A 74 11.36 -7.06 22.33
CA GLU A 74 12.61 -6.45 22.80
C GLU A 74 13.84 -6.78 21.94
N ASN A 75 13.82 -7.94 21.28
CA ASN A 75 14.90 -8.50 20.48
C ASN A 75 14.73 -8.22 18.98
N HIS A 76 13.50 -8.00 18.52
CA HIS A 76 13.17 -7.83 17.09
C HIS A 76 12.76 -6.39 16.76
N CYS A 77 13.76 -5.57 16.42
CA CYS A 77 13.60 -4.20 15.97
C CYS A 77 14.13 -4.05 14.54
N SER A 78 13.30 -3.62 13.58
CA SER A 78 13.78 -3.31 12.21
C SER A 78 14.62 -2.06 12.11
N LYS A 79 14.56 -1.16 13.11
CA LYS A 79 15.26 0.12 13.09
C LYS A 79 15.86 0.40 14.45
N SER A 80 17.10 0.91 14.44
CA SER A 80 17.85 1.36 15.63
C SER A 80 17.17 2.52 16.37
N ASN A 81 16.18 3.17 15.76
CA ASN A 81 15.63 4.44 16.22
C ASN A 81 14.23 4.27 16.82
N ALA A 82 13.99 3.25 17.65
CA ALA A 82 12.72 3.05 18.37
C ALA A 82 12.81 3.50 19.84
N SER A 83 13.67 4.48 20.16
CA SER A 83 13.97 4.85 21.55
C SER A 83 12.82 5.59 22.25
N CYS A 84 12.65 5.35 23.55
CA CYS A 84 11.70 6.00 24.43
C CYS A 84 12.22 6.07 25.87
N PHE A 85 11.66 6.97 26.67
CA PHE A 85 11.86 7.08 28.12
C PHE A 85 10.61 6.71 28.90
N SER A 86 9.43 6.89 28.30
CA SER A 86 8.13 6.57 28.87
C SER A 86 7.16 6.01 27.82
N ASP A 87 6.09 5.36 28.26
CA ASP A 87 5.04 4.84 27.37
C ASP A 87 4.46 5.94 26.45
N LYS A 88 4.34 7.16 26.96
CA LYS A 88 3.76 8.30 26.23
C LYS A 88 4.61 8.75 25.06
N ASP A 89 5.90 8.41 25.06
CA ASP A 89 6.82 8.74 23.96
C ASP A 89 6.55 7.86 22.74
N CYS A 90 5.86 6.72 22.92
CA CYS A 90 5.58 5.75 21.88
C CYS A 90 4.18 5.89 21.33
N LEU A 91 4.01 5.80 20.01
CA LEU A 91 2.68 5.75 19.40
C LEU A 91 1.90 4.50 19.80
N SER A 92 2.59 3.40 20.11
CA SER A 92 2.00 2.18 20.69
C SER A 92 1.64 2.31 22.17
N ASN A 93 1.95 3.44 22.82
CA ASN A 93 1.76 3.65 24.26
C ASN A 93 2.41 2.54 25.11
N LYS A 94 3.61 2.08 24.72
CA LYS A 94 4.35 1.00 25.40
C LYS A 94 5.85 1.12 25.15
N CYS A 95 6.58 1.42 26.22
CA CYS A 95 8.03 1.56 26.27
C CYS A 95 8.60 0.50 27.22
N ILE A 96 9.46 -0.38 26.68
CA ILE A 96 10.15 -1.40 27.48
C ILE A 96 11.62 -1.36 27.11
N ASN A 97 12.50 -1.32 28.11
CA ASN A 97 13.95 -1.30 27.92
C ASN A 97 14.40 -0.20 26.94
N ASN A 98 13.82 1.00 27.12
CA ASN A 98 14.02 2.19 26.30
C ASN A 98 13.67 1.99 24.81
N LYS A 99 12.79 1.05 24.48
CA LYS A 99 12.31 0.79 23.12
C LYS A 99 10.78 0.78 23.07
N CYS A 100 10.22 1.41 22.03
CA CYS A 100 8.80 1.31 21.74
C CYS A 100 8.48 -0.09 21.21
N ILE A 101 7.65 -0.82 21.95
CA ILE A 101 7.22 -2.17 21.59
C ILE A 101 5.77 -2.12 21.12
N ARG A 102 5.42 -3.00 20.18
CA ARG A 102 4.05 -3.24 19.76
C ARG A 102 3.11 -3.44 20.97
N ASN A 103 1.90 -2.87 20.89
CA ASN A 103 0.89 -2.96 21.94
C ASN A 103 -0.48 -3.31 21.33
N GLU A 104 -1.02 -4.47 21.68
CA GLU A 104 -2.30 -4.94 21.14
C GLU A 104 -3.49 -4.07 21.58
N ASN A 105 -3.38 -3.41 22.72
CA ASN A 105 -4.41 -2.51 23.23
C ASN A 105 -4.36 -1.11 22.59
N SER A 106 -3.27 -0.78 21.91
CA SER A 106 -3.06 0.51 21.24
C SER A 106 -2.30 0.29 19.94
N PRO A 107 -2.93 -0.38 18.94
CA PRO A 107 -2.27 -0.71 17.69
C PRO A 107 -1.95 0.56 16.91
N ILE A 108 -0.77 0.57 16.29
CA ILE A 108 -0.37 1.68 15.44
C ILE A 108 -1.20 1.68 14.16
N ILE A 109 -1.80 2.82 13.87
CA ILE A 109 -2.50 3.06 12.60
C ILE A 109 -1.57 3.83 11.67
N GLU A 110 -1.34 3.26 10.50
CA GLU A 110 -0.54 3.83 9.43
C GLU A 110 -1.44 4.05 8.21
N CYS A 111 -1.31 5.22 7.58
CA CYS A 111 -1.90 5.49 6.28
C CYS A 111 -0.80 5.50 5.23
N SER A 112 -0.88 4.62 4.24
CA SER A 112 0.10 4.60 3.15
C SER A 112 -0.55 4.46 1.79
N ASP A 113 0.17 4.89 0.76
CA ASP A 113 -0.22 4.68 -0.61
C ASP A 113 -0.13 3.19 -0.96
N TYR A 114 -1.25 2.65 -1.43
CA TYR A 114 -1.39 1.25 -1.75
C TYR A 114 -1.87 1.05 -3.18
N TYR A 115 -1.24 0.10 -3.87
CA TYR A 115 -1.64 -0.35 -5.19
C TYR A 115 -2.73 -1.41 -5.11
N HIS A 116 -3.97 -1.00 -5.35
CA HIS A 116 -5.08 -1.91 -5.51
C HIS A 116 -5.12 -2.44 -6.95
N HIS A 117 -4.91 -3.75 -7.11
CA HIS A 117 -5.01 -4.43 -8.40
C HIS A 117 -6.44 -4.90 -8.65
N TYR A 118 -7.08 -4.46 -9.73
CA TYR A 118 -8.38 -4.97 -10.15
C TYR A 118 -8.19 -6.02 -11.25
N ASN A 119 -8.20 -7.31 -10.86
CA ASN A 119 -7.93 -8.45 -11.74
C ASN A 119 -8.80 -8.46 -13.01
N TYR A 120 -10.06 -8.01 -12.92
CA TYR A 120 -11.01 -8.02 -14.05
C TYR A 120 -10.79 -6.92 -15.08
N LEU A 121 -10.14 -5.81 -14.72
CA LEU A 121 -10.03 -4.63 -15.60
C LEU A 121 -8.58 -4.26 -15.93
N LEU A 122 -7.61 -5.10 -15.55
CA LEU A 122 -6.17 -4.95 -15.86
C LEU A 122 -5.61 -3.54 -15.56
N TYR A 123 -6.21 -2.81 -14.63
CA TYR A 123 -5.74 -1.51 -14.15
C TYR A 123 -5.45 -1.55 -12.65
N TYR A 124 -4.48 -0.75 -12.25
CA TYR A 124 -4.17 -0.51 -10.84
C TYR A 124 -4.71 0.86 -10.43
N LYS A 125 -5.30 0.92 -9.23
CA LYS A 125 -5.59 2.18 -8.57
C LYS A 125 -4.65 2.37 -7.39
N ILE A 126 -3.96 3.51 -7.35
CA ILE A 126 -3.22 3.91 -6.15
C ILE A 126 -4.21 4.69 -5.29
N LYS A 127 -4.37 4.27 -4.06
CA LYS A 127 -5.22 4.93 -3.08
C LYS A 127 -4.50 4.98 -1.75
N MET A 128 -4.84 5.95 -0.93
CA MET A 128 -4.43 5.96 0.46
C MET A 128 -5.29 4.96 1.25
N HIS A 129 -4.64 4.17 2.09
CA HIS A 129 -5.31 3.22 2.98
C HIS A 129 -4.77 3.36 4.39
N CYS A 130 -5.66 3.55 5.37
CA CYS A 130 -5.31 3.65 6.77
C CYS A 130 -5.68 2.36 7.51
N LYS A 131 -4.68 1.61 7.95
CA LYS A 131 -4.82 0.28 8.56
C LYS A 131 -3.69 0.04 9.56
N LYS A 132 -3.55 -1.19 10.06
CA LYS A 132 -2.51 -1.53 11.03
C LYS A 132 -1.11 -1.31 10.44
N GLY A 133 -0.23 -0.71 11.23
CA GLY A 133 1.15 -0.39 10.88
C GLY A 133 2.09 -1.58 10.97
N LEU A 134 3.39 -1.33 10.79
CA LEU A 134 4.43 -2.35 10.86
C LEU A 134 4.42 -3.12 12.19
N TYR A 135 4.64 -4.43 12.13
CA TYR A 135 4.63 -5.42 13.22
C TYR A 135 3.31 -5.69 13.89
N GLU A 136 2.26 -4.92 13.62
CA GLU A 136 0.94 -5.20 14.18
C GLU A 136 0.42 -6.57 13.74
N LYS A 137 -0.25 -7.28 14.66
CA LYS A 137 -0.84 -8.59 14.36
C LYS A 137 -1.94 -8.45 13.31
N CYS A 138 -1.95 -9.39 12.37
CA CYS A 138 -2.89 -9.43 11.26
C CYS A 138 -3.36 -10.85 10.96
N GLU A 139 -4.54 -10.97 10.37
CA GLU A 139 -5.08 -12.26 9.92
C GLU A 139 -5.00 -12.38 8.40
N LYS A 140 -5.25 -11.25 7.71
CA LYS A 140 -5.26 -11.13 6.26
C LYS A 140 -4.47 -9.91 5.81
N HIS A 141 -4.02 -9.93 4.55
CA HIS A 141 -3.28 -8.84 3.94
C HIS A 141 -3.96 -7.48 4.11
N SER A 142 -5.28 -7.40 3.95
CA SER A 142 -6.05 -6.15 4.03
C SER A 142 -6.13 -5.52 5.43
N ASP A 143 -5.65 -6.21 6.47
CA ASP A 143 -5.58 -5.65 7.83
C ASP A 143 -4.43 -4.66 7.98
N CYS A 144 -3.44 -4.72 7.08
CA CYS A 144 -2.21 -3.96 7.11
C CYS A 144 -2.25 -2.78 6.13
N ALA A 145 -1.62 -1.66 6.49
CA ALA A 145 -1.48 -0.50 5.61
C ALA A 145 -0.68 -0.84 4.35
N SER A 146 0.37 -1.65 4.50
CA SER A 146 1.16 -2.21 3.38
C SER A 146 0.39 -3.22 2.53
N ASN A 147 -0.78 -3.65 3.00
CA ASN A 147 -1.53 -4.81 2.50
C ASN A 147 -0.67 -6.09 2.42
N VAL A 148 0.24 -6.27 3.36
CA VAL A 148 1.07 -7.47 3.49
C VAL A 148 1.08 -7.94 4.94
N CYS A 149 0.40 -9.07 5.16
CA CYS A 149 0.44 -9.84 6.40
C CYS A 149 1.33 -11.06 6.17
N ALA A 150 2.40 -11.20 6.94
CA ALA A 150 3.36 -12.28 6.78
C ALA A 150 3.72 -12.90 8.13
N SER A 151 4.10 -14.18 8.13
CA SER A 151 4.54 -14.87 9.34
C SER A 151 5.98 -14.46 9.67
N ILE A 152 6.19 -13.88 10.84
CA ILE A 152 7.51 -13.62 11.45
C ILE A 152 7.50 -14.31 12.81
N ASN A 153 8.45 -15.22 13.05
CA ASN A 153 8.59 -15.94 14.31
C ASN A 153 7.29 -16.66 14.74
N SER A 154 6.62 -17.31 13.79
CA SER A 154 5.35 -18.03 13.99
C SER A 154 4.13 -17.16 14.30
N GLU A 155 4.25 -15.83 14.25
CA GLU A 155 3.14 -14.89 14.35
C GLU A 155 2.90 -14.15 13.02
N LYS A 156 1.63 -13.97 12.64
CA LYS A 156 1.27 -13.18 11.46
C LYS A 156 1.24 -11.69 11.80
N ASN A 157 2.15 -10.95 11.18
CA ASN A 157 2.36 -9.53 11.42
C ASN A 157 2.37 -8.73 10.12
N CYS A 158 2.00 -7.47 10.23
CA CYS A 158 2.09 -6.51 9.14
C CYS A 158 3.55 -6.20 8.84
N ILE A 159 3.96 -6.31 7.57
CA ILE A 159 5.34 -6.03 7.16
C ILE A 159 5.39 -4.95 6.08
N LEU A 160 6.51 -4.24 6.02
CA LEU A 160 6.81 -3.38 4.88
C LEU A 160 7.28 -4.27 3.72
N PHE A 161 6.67 -4.09 2.54
CA PHE A 161 7.12 -4.78 1.34
C PHE A 161 7.30 -3.77 0.22
N PRO A 162 8.52 -3.54 -0.28
CA PRO A 162 8.74 -2.68 -1.43
C PRO A 162 8.12 -3.34 -2.67
N ARG A 163 6.94 -2.87 -3.09
CA ARG A 163 6.33 -3.35 -4.34
C ARG A 163 7.05 -2.70 -5.52
N ASN A 164 7.88 -3.51 -6.19
CA ASN A 164 8.43 -3.15 -7.48
C ASN A 164 7.37 -3.39 -8.58
N MET A 165 6.71 -2.32 -9.03
CA MET A 165 5.63 -2.42 -10.02
C MET A 165 6.12 -2.60 -11.46
N SER A 166 7.43 -2.47 -11.74
CA SER A 166 7.98 -2.67 -13.09
C SER A 166 7.63 -4.06 -13.64
N LYS A 167 7.70 -5.08 -12.78
CA LYS A 167 7.33 -6.46 -13.13
C LYS A 167 5.85 -6.60 -13.47
N LEU A 168 4.98 -5.95 -12.71
CA LEU A 168 3.53 -5.96 -12.94
C LEU A 168 3.15 -5.22 -14.23
N LYS A 169 3.80 -4.09 -14.54
CA LYS A 169 3.60 -3.38 -15.83
C LYS A 169 4.01 -4.25 -17.02
N LYS A 170 5.13 -4.98 -16.91
CA LYS A 170 5.58 -5.91 -17.96
C LYS A 170 4.60 -7.08 -18.15
N GLN A 171 4.10 -7.66 -17.06
CA GLN A 171 3.06 -8.69 -17.11
C GLN A 171 1.78 -8.18 -17.78
N ARG A 172 1.34 -6.96 -17.47
CA ARG A 172 0.17 -6.33 -18.13
C ARG A 172 0.35 -6.23 -19.65
N LEU A 173 1.50 -5.75 -20.13
CA LEU A 173 1.75 -5.64 -21.57
C LEU A 173 1.65 -7.00 -22.26
N ILE A 174 2.19 -8.04 -21.64
CA ILE A 174 2.11 -9.41 -22.14
C ILE A 174 0.64 -9.91 -22.15
N THR A 175 -0.12 -9.69 -21.07
CA THR A 175 -1.53 -10.12 -20.98
C THR A 175 -2.42 -9.43 -22.02
N ILE A 176 -2.24 -8.12 -22.26
CA ILE A 176 -3.00 -7.39 -23.28
C ILE A 176 -2.73 -7.98 -24.67
N VAL A 177 -1.45 -8.18 -25.02
CA VAL A 177 -1.06 -8.76 -26.32
C VAL A 177 -1.66 -10.16 -26.50
N ILE A 178 -1.65 -11.00 -25.46
CA ILE A 178 -2.25 -12.34 -25.52
C ILE A 178 -3.77 -12.27 -25.70
N SER A 179 -4.45 -11.38 -24.97
CA SER A 179 -5.90 -11.19 -25.05
C SER A 179 -6.33 -10.76 -26.46
N ASP A 180 -5.60 -9.82 -27.07
CA ASP A 180 -5.90 -9.32 -28.41
C ASP A 180 -5.70 -10.42 -29.48
N ILE A 181 -4.66 -11.25 -29.33
CA ILE A 181 -4.43 -12.41 -30.21
C ILE A 181 -5.59 -13.41 -30.12
N ILE A 182 -6.05 -13.73 -28.90
CA ILE A 182 -7.19 -14.65 -28.70
C ILE A 182 -8.47 -14.10 -29.34
N LEU A 183 -8.74 -12.80 -29.20
CA LEU A 183 -9.90 -12.15 -29.81
C LEU A 183 -9.87 -12.25 -31.34
N VAL A 184 -8.71 -11.99 -31.95
CA VAL A 184 -8.54 -12.10 -33.41
C VAL A 184 -8.78 -13.53 -33.89
N ILE A 185 -8.22 -14.53 -33.19
CA ILE A 185 -8.45 -15.95 -33.52
C ILE A 185 -9.95 -16.28 -33.45
N PHE A 186 -10.64 -15.82 -32.40
CA PHE A 186 -12.08 -16.05 -32.23
C PHE A 186 -12.93 -15.40 -33.34
N LEU A 187 -12.58 -14.19 -33.77
CA LEU A 187 -13.25 -13.54 -34.91
C LEU A 187 -13.02 -14.30 -36.22
N ILE A 188 -11.80 -14.79 -36.46
CA ILE A 188 -11.48 -15.59 -37.65
C ILE A 188 -12.28 -16.90 -37.66
N THR A 189 -12.38 -17.61 -36.53
CA THR A 189 -13.15 -18.86 -36.45
C THR A 189 -14.63 -18.62 -36.69
N ILE A 190 -15.22 -17.54 -36.14
CA ILE A 190 -16.60 -17.13 -36.45
C ILE A 190 -16.78 -16.89 -37.94
N ILE A 191 -15.90 -16.13 -38.59
CA ILE A 191 -15.97 -15.84 -40.03
C ILE A 191 -15.91 -17.15 -40.85
N VAL A 192 -15.03 -18.08 -40.48
CA VAL A 192 -14.90 -19.39 -41.16
C VAL A 192 -16.17 -20.22 -40.99
N VAL A 193 -16.74 -20.27 -39.78
CA VAL A 193 -17.99 -21.01 -39.50
C VAL A 193 -19.17 -20.41 -40.26
N LEU A 194 -19.31 -19.07 -40.27
CA LEU A 194 -20.35 -18.38 -41.03
C LEU A 194 -20.23 -18.63 -42.54
N ARG A 195 -19.02 -18.58 -43.09
CA ARG A 195 -18.77 -18.91 -44.51
C ARG A 195 -19.14 -20.36 -44.84
N ARG A 196 -18.85 -21.32 -43.95
CA ARG A 196 -19.24 -22.73 -44.14
C ARG A 196 -20.76 -22.92 -44.08
N SER A 197 -21.44 -22.28 -43.14
CA SER A 197 -22.91 -22.35 -43.03
C SER A 197 -23.61 -21.78 -44.27
N ASN A 198 -23.12 -20.65 -44.81
CA ASN A 198 -23.68 -20.06 -46.02
C ASN A 198 -23.49 -20.94 -47.27
N LYS A 199 -22.34 -21.62 -47.41
CA LYS A 199 -22.12 -22.60 -48.49
C LYS A 199 -23.09 -23.78 -48.42
N LEU A 200 -23.41 -24.27 -47.21
CA LEU A 200 -24.37 -25.36 -47.01
C LEU A 200 -25.82 -24.94 -47.31
N LYS A 201 -26.17 -23.66 -47.08
CA LYS A 201 -27.52 -23.15 -47.38
C LYS A 201 -27.74 -22.83 -48.87
N ASN A 202 -26.68 -22.55 -49.61
CA ASN A 202 -26.73 -22.29 -51.06
C ASN A 202 -25.81 -23.25 -51.82
N PRO A 203 -26.14 -24.56 -51.91
CA PRO A 203 -25.34 -25.53 -52.66
C PRO A 203 -25.42 -25.39 -54.19
N SER A 204 -25.81 -24.22 -54.73
CA SER A 204 -26.16 -23.94 -56.15
C SER A 204 -27.54 -24.56 -56.52
N ARG A 205 -28.50 -23.97 -57.26
CA ARG A 205 -28.42 -23.09 -58.45
C ARG A 205 -27.22 -23.41 -59.34
N ILE A 206 -27.07 -24.69 -59.65
CA ILE A 206 -26.51 -25.19 -60.91
C ILE A 206 -27.71 -25.58 -61.76
#